data_AF-A0A1C6IS38-F1
#
_entry.id   AF-A0A1C6IS38-F1
#
_cell.length_a   1.000
_cell.length_b   1.000
_cell.length_c   1.000
_cell.angle_alpha   90.00
_cell.angle_beta   90.00
_cell.angle_gamma   90.00
#
_symmetry.space_group_name_H-M   'P 1'
#
loop_
_entity.id
_entity.type
_entity.pdbx_description
1 polymer ?
#
loop_
_entity_poly.entity_id
_entity_poly.type
_entity_poly.pdbx_seq_one_letter_code
_entity_poly.pdbx_strand_id
1 'polypeptide(L)'
;MDIEKLIERLKAKDFERDYDCTPFECGVFGLLDDAATALSTFQAENKRLKSLLGESGQDLWSKENQRADRLEAENEKLRAELEQVKRERDVAIEQLHGHCPACAHYTPNHNEGPCQFCCFEIARGTNVEINDNWKWRGPKEE
;
A
#
# COMPACT_ATOMS: atom_id res chain seq x y z
N MET A 1 -39.48 8.17 -11.07
CA MET A 1 -40.46 7.09 -11.28
C MET A 1 -40.48 6.26 -10.02
N ASP A 2 -41.62 6.19 -9.35
CA ASP A 2 -41.81 5.50 -8.07
C ASP A 2 -42.13 4.03 -8.38
N ILE A 3 -41.15 3.15 -8.19
CA ILE A 3 -41.24 1.77 -8.65
C ILE A 3 -42.20 0.95 -7.78
N GLU A 4 -42.35 1.32 -6.50
CA GLU A 4 -43.39 0.83 -5.61
C GLU A 4 -44.77 1.14 -6.19
N LYS A 5 -45.03 2.40 -6.59
CA LYS A 5 -46.31 2.76 -7.24
C LYS A 5 -46.53 2.03 -8.56
N LEU A 6 -45.48 1.73 -9.32
CA LEU A 6 -45.58 0.97 -10.56
C LEU A 6 -46.00 -0.48 -10.30
N ILE A 7 -45.39 -1.13 -9.30
CA ILE A 7 -45.72 -2.49 -8.86
C ILE A 7 -47.16 -2.55 -8.35
N GLU A 8 -47.59 -1.57 -7.54
CA GLU A 8 -48.96 -1.53 -7.02
C GLU A 8 -49.99 -1.35 -8.14
N ARG A 9 -49.71 -0.50 -9.15
CA ARG A 9 -50.57 -0.39 -10.34
C ARG A 9 -50.65 -1.68 -11.15
N LEU A 10 -49.54 -2.39 -11.30
CA LEU A 10 -49.49 -3.69 -12.00
C LEU A 10 -50.35 -4.74 -11.27
N LYS A 11 -50.26 -4.83 -9.94
CA LYS A 11 -51.10 -5.71 -9.12
C LYS A 11 -52.57 -5.33 -9.15
N ALA A 12 -52.87 -4.03 -9.10
CA ALA A 12 -54.23 -3.51 -9.14
C ALA A 12 -54.89 -3.67 -10.52
N LYS A 13 -54.09 -4.00 -11.55
CA LYS A 13 -54.55 -4.08 -12.95
C LYS A 13 -55.23 -2.79 -13.40
N ASP A 14 -54.77 -1.67 -12.84
CA ASP A 14 -55.34 -0.35 -13.01
C ASP A 14 -54.73 0.33 -14.25
N PHE A 15 -55.30 -0.04 -15.41
CA PHE A 15 -54.92 0.47 -16.73
C PHE A 15 -56.14 1.13 -17.37
N GLU A 16 -55.94 2.29 -18.03
CA GLU A 16 -56.96 2.90 -18.89
C GLU A 16 -57.38 1.87 -19.96
N ARG A 17 -58.64 1.45 -19.90
CA ARG A 17 -59.17 0.34 -20.65
C ARG A 17 -59.82 0.85 -21.93
N ASP A 18 -59.18 0.62 -23.08
CA ASP A 18 -59.68 1.15 -24.36
C ASP A 18 -60.33 0.10 -25.29
N TYR A 19 -60.38 -1.20 -24.96
CA TYR A 19 -60.97 -2.19 -25.89
C TYR A 19 -61.71 -3.38 -25.24
N ASP A 20 -62.63 -3.94 -26.03
CA ASP A 20 -63.63 -5.00 -25.80
C ASP A 20 -63.10 -6.41 -25.42
N CYS A 21 -61.84 -6.57 -25.02
CA CYS A 21 -61.32 -7.90 -24.69
C CYS A 21 -61.85 -8.38 -23.33
N THR A 22 -62.37 -9.61 -23.27
CA THR A 22 -62.80 -10.20 -22.00
C THR A 22 -61.60 -10.75 -21.22
N PRO A 23 -61.63 -10.75 -19.87
CA PRO A 23 -60.48 -11.15 -19.04
C PRO A 23 -59.94 -12.56 -19.28
N PHE A 24 -60.75 -13.44 -19.87
CA PHE A 24 -60.40 -14.82 -20.18
C PHE A 24 -59.65 -15.00 -21.51
N GLU A 25 -59.80 -14.07 -22.46
CA GLU A 25 -59.32 -14.24 -23.85
C GLU A 25 -57.88 -13.73 -24.08
N CYS A 26 -57.34 -12.90 -23.18
CA CYS A 26 -56.08 -12.21 -23.45
C CYS A 26 -54.84 -12.82 -22.76
N GLY A 27 -54.98 -13.61 -21.68
CA GLY A 27 -53.82 -14.18 -20.93
C GLY A 27 -52.89 -13.14 -20.26
N VAL A 28 -53.03 -11.86 -20.61
CA VAL A 28 -52.22 -10.72 -20.16
C VAL A 28 -52.31 -10.51 -18.65
N PHE A 29 -53.45 -10.78 -18.01
CA PHE A 29 -53.59 -10.59 -16.56
C PHE A 29 -52.70 -11.51 -15.73
N GLY A 30 -52.48 -12.76 -16.16
CA GLY A 30 -51.54 -13.66 -15.48
C GLY A 30 -50.09 -13.20 -15.63
N LEU A 31 -49.72 -12.75 -16.83
CA LEU A 31 -48.39 -12.18 -17.10
C LEU A 31 -48.11 -10.91 -16.29
N LEU A 32 -49.14 -10.08 -16.05
CA LEU A 32 -49.02 -8.88 -15.21
C LEU A 32 -48.83 -9.24 -13.72
N ASP A 33 -49.53 -10.25 -13.22
CA ASP A 33 -49.36 -10.74 -11.85
C ASP A 33 -47.95 -11.35 -11.64
N ASP A 34 -47.49 -12.16 -12.59
CA ASP A 34 -46.14 -12.72 -12.60
C ASP A 34 -45.08 -11.63 -12.66
N ALA A 35 -45.26 -10.64 -13.54
CA ALA A 35 -44.36 -9.49 -13.65
C ALA A 35 -44.31 -8.65 -12.37
N ALA A 36 -45.46 -8.37 -11.75
CA ALA A 36 -45.52 -7.63 -10.49
C ALA A 36 -44.83 -8.39 -9.34
N THR A 37 -44.98 -9.71 -9.31
CA THR A 37 -44.34 -10.60 -8.33
C THR A 37 -42.82 -10.62 -8.52
N ALA A 38 -42.36 -10.78 -9.77
CA ALA A 38 -40.94 -10.76 -10.10
C ALA A 38 -40.29 -9.40 -9.77
N LEU A 39 -40.96 -8.29 -10.10
CA LEU A 39 -40.49 -6.94 -9.77
C LEU A 39 -40.42 -6.71 -8.25
N SER A 40 -41.42 -7.16 -7.50
CA SER A 40 -41.41 -7.08 -6.02
C SER A 40 -40.23 -7.86 -5.43
N THR A 41 -39.94 -9.04 -5.98
CA THR A 41 -38.84 -9.91 -5.54
C THR A 41 -37.49 -9.26 -5.84
N PHE A 42 -37.29 -8.74 -7.06
CA PHE A 42 -36.07 -8.03 -7.42
C PHE A 42 -35.85 -6.77 -6.59
N GLN A 43 -36.92 -6.04 -6.28
CA GLN A 43 -36.83 -4.85 -5.45
C GLN A 43 -36.40 -5.18 -4.02
N ALA A 44 -36.95 -6.25 -3.43
CA ALA A 44 -36.55 -6.73 -2.11
C ALA A 44 -35.07 -7.14 -2.09
N GLU A 45 -34.63 -7.90 -3.08
CA GLU A 45 -33.22 -8.30 -3.19
C GLU A 45 -32.29 -7.11 -3.43
N ASN A 46 -32.70 -6.12 -4.23
CA ASN A 46 -31.91 -4.90 -4.44
C ASN A 46 -31.74 -4.10 -3.14
N LYS A 47 -32.82 -3.97 -2.33
CA LYS A 47 -32.75 -3.33 -1.00
C LYS A 47 -31.81 -4.10 -0.08
N ARG A 48 -31.90 -5.44 -0.08
CA ARG A 48 -31.02 -6.32 0.72
C ARG A 48 -29.54 -6.16 0.33
N LEU A 49 -29.24 -6.22 -0.96
CA LEU A 49 -27.87 -6.08 -1.49
C LEU A 49 -27.27 -4.70 -1.20
N LYS A 50 -28.08 -3.63 -1.30
CA LYS A 50 -27.64 -2.28 -0.92
C LYS A 50 -27.29 -2.17 0.57
N SER A 51 -28.09 -2.78 1.45
CA SER A 51 -27.79 -2.83 2.89
C SER A 51 -26.49 -3.57 3.15
N LEU A 52 -26.35 -4.77 2.58
CA LEU A 52 -25.14 -5.59 2.69
C LEU A 52 -23.92 -4.84 2.19
N LEU A 53 -24.01 -4.17 1.03
CA LEU A 53 -22.89 -3.41 0.46
C LEU A 53 -22.53 -2.20 1.33
N GLY A 54 -23.52 -1.50 1.90
CA GLY A 54 -23.28 -0.39 2.82
C GLY A 54 -22.57 -0.84 4.10
N GLU A 55 -23.12 -1.85 4.78
CA GLU A 55 -22.58 -2.35 6.05
C GLU A 55 -21.21 -3.03 5.88
N SER A 56 -21.10 -3.96 4.93
CA SER A 56 -19.84 -4.67 4.68
C SER A 56 -18.78 -3.74 4.08
N GLY A 57 -19.16 -2.84 3.19
CA GLY A 57 -18.25 -1.88 2.59
C GLY A 57 -17.68 -0.91 3.62
N GLN A 58 -18.50 -0.42 4.55
CA GLN A 58 -18.06 0.50 5.59
C GLN A 58 -17.15 -0.18 6.63
N ASP A 59 -17.46 -1.41 7.05
CA ASP A 59 -16.60 -2.20 7.95
C ASP A 59 -15.25 -2.52 7.30
N LEU A 60 -15.24 -2.97 6.04
CA LEU A 60 -14.02 -3.23 5.29
C LEU A 60 -13.17 -1.97 5.12
N TRP A 61 -13.80 -0.85 4.74
CA TRP A 61 -13.10 0.42 4.57
C TRP A 61 -12.47 0.90 5.88
N SER A 62 -13.20 0.77 6.99
CA SER A 62 -12.69 1.15 8.32
C SER A 62 -11.47 0.30 8.72
N LYS A 63 -11.52 -1.01 8.47
CA LYS A 63 -10.40 -1.93 8.75
C LYS A 63 -9.18 -1.65 7.88
N GLU A 64 -9.37 -1.39 6.59
CA GLU A 64 -8.26 -1.04 5.69
C GLU A 64 -7.65 0.32 6.05
N ASN A 65 -8.45 1.31 6.46
CA ASN A 65 -7.92 2.59 6.92
C ASN A 65 -7.07 2.43 8.19
N GLN A 66 -7.57 1.67 9.18
CA GLN A 66 -6.81 1.38 10.40
C GLN A 66 -5.51 0.62 10.10
N ARG A 67 -5.51 -0.27 9.10
CA ARG A 67 -4.32 -0.97 8.64
C ARG A 67 -3.33 -0.02 7.98
N ALA A 68 -3.82 0.92 7.15
CA ALA A 68 -2.99 1.94 6.53
C ALA A 68 -2.31 2.83 7.58
N ASP A 69 -3.08 3.32 8.58
CA ASP A 69 -2.56 4.15 9.67
C ASP A 69 -1.45 3.42 10.45
N ARG A 70 -1.64 2.12 10.75
CA ARG A 70 -0.62 1.30 11.43
C ARG A 70 0.64 1.15 10.59
N LEU A 71 0.48 0.85 9.29
CA LEU A 71 1.63 0.68 8.38
C LEU A 71 2.39 1.99 8.18
N GLU A 72 1.69 3.13 8.16
CA GLU A 72 2.31 4.45 8.07
C GLU A 72 3.14 4.76 9.31
N ALA A 73 2.60 4.50 10.51
CA ALA A 73 3.33 4.66 11.77
C ALA A 73 4.56 3.74 11.86
N GLU A 74 4.44 2.47 11.43
CA GLU A 74 5.58 1.56 11.35
C GLU A 74 6.64 2.05 10.35
N ASN A 75 6.21 2.58 9.20
CA ASN A 75 7.14 3.11 8.20
C ASN A 75 7.91 4.33 8.71
N GLU A 76 7.24 5.25 9.39
CA GLU A 76 7.86 6.42 10.01
C GLU A 76 8.90 6.01 11.06
N LYS A 77 8.54 5.06 11.93
CA LYS A 77 9.46 4.52 12.94
C LYS A 77 10.70 3.88 12.29
N LEU A 78 10.51 3.02 11.30
CA LEU A 78 11.62 2.35 10.60
C LEU A 78 12.53 3.35 9.88
N ARG A 79 11.99 4.43 9.31
CA ARG A 79 12.79 5.51 8.74
C ARG A 79 13.63 6.22 9.79
N ALA A 80 13.05 6.53 10.95
CA ALA A 80 13.77 7.16 12.04
C ALA A 80 14.91 6.28 12.57
N GLU A 81 14.65 4.98 12.77
CA GLU A 81 15.65 3.99 13.18
C GLU A 81 16.76 3.85 12.13
N LEU A 82 16.43 3.79 10.85
CA LEU A 82 17.42 3.72 9.76
C LEU A 82 18.33 4.96 9.75
N GLU A 83 17.76 6.15 9.91
CA GLU A 83 18.54 7.39 9.97
C GLU A 83 19.43 7.46 11.22
N GLN A 84 18.96 6.94 12.36
CA GLN A 84 19.78 6.79 13.55
C GLN A 84 20.96 5.85 13.29
N VAL A 85 20.71 4.66 12.76
CA VAL A 85 21.76 3.67 12.48
C VAL A 85 22.77 4.19 11.46
N LYS A 86 22.34 4.95 10.45
CA LYS A 86 23.26 5.61 9.51
C LYS A 86 24.18 6.60 10.22
N ARG A 87 23.64 7.44 11.11
CA ARG A 87 24.45 8.40 11.90
C ARG A 87 25.44 7.67 12.81
N GLU A 88 24.99 6.64 13.52
CA GLU A 88 25.84 5.83 14.38
C GLU A 88 26.96 5.14 13.59
N ARG A 89 26.62 4.58 12.43
CA ARG A 89 27.59 4.01 11.49
C ARG A 89 28.61 5.05 11.04
N ASP A 90 28.18 6.24 10.65
CA ASP A 90 29.09 7.28 10.15
C ASP A 90 30.03 7.76 11.27
N VAL A 91 29.55 7.88 12.51
CA VAL A 91 30.39 8.15 13.69
C VAL A 91 31.39 7.01 13.94
N ALA A 92 30.96 5.75 13.84
CA ALA A 92 31.86 4.61 14.02
C ALA A 92 32.92 4.53 12.91
N ILE A 93 32.56 4.87 11.67
CA ILE A 93 33.50 4.97 10.54
C ILE A 93 34.53 6.08 10.81
N GLU A 94 34.09 7.24 11.30
CA GLU A 94 34.98 8.36 11.65
C GLU A 94 35.95 7.98 12.78
N GLN A 95 35.51 7.21 13.78
CA GLN A 95 36.40 6.68 14.82
C GLN A 95 37.48 5.74 14.29
N LEU A 96 37.26 5.13 13.12
CA LEU A 96 38.24 4.29 12.43
C LEU A 96 39.12 5.09 11.46
N HIS A 97 38.93 6.40 11.33
CA HIS A 97 39.72 7.25 10.45
C HIS A 97 41.20 7.16 10.82
N GLY A 98 42.03 6.82 9.84
CA GLY A 98 43.46 6.55 10.03
C GLY A 98 43.81 5.15 10.54
N HIS A 99 42.84 4.31 10.92
CA HIS A 99 43.10 2.91 11.26
C HIS A 99 43.39 2.11 9.98
N CYS A 100 44.67 1.81 9.71
CA CYS A 100 45.11 1.17 8.48
C CYS A 100 44.34 -0.13 8.14
N PRO A 101 44.11 -1.10 9.06
CA PRO A 101 43.36 -2.32 8.75
C PRO A 101 41.91 -2.11 8.29
N ALA A 102 41.30 -0.97 8.62
CA ALA A 102 39.95 -0.60 8.17
C ALA A 102 39.94 0.15 6.83
N CYS A 103 41.12 0.49 6.28
CA CYS A 103 41.26 1.22 5.03
C CYS A 103 41.09 0.29 3.81
N ALA A 104 40.45 0.78 2.75
CA ALA A 104 40.31 0.11 1.46
C ALA A 104 41.67 -0.11 0.77
N HIS A 105 42.68 0.69 1.14
CA HIS A 105 44.03 0.66 0.59
C HIS A 105 45.03 -0.05 1.50
N TYR A 106 44.55 -0.77 2.53
CA TYR A 106 45.42 -1.49 3.46
C TYR A 106 46.28 -2.55 2.76
N THR A 107 47.59 -2.48 2.97
CA THR A 107 48.57 -3.51 2.62
C THR A 107 49.26 -3.99 3.88
N PRO A 108 49.54 -5.30 4.04
CA PRO A 108 50.34 -5.79 5.17
C PRO A 108 51.77 -5.24 5.19
N ASN A 109 52.30 -4.87 4.01
CA ASN A 109 53.58 -4.19 3.87
C ASN A 109 53.35 -2.67 3.99
N HIS A 110 54.04 -2.04 4.94
CA HIS A 110 54.05 -0.60 5.08
C HIS A 110 54.80 0.07 3.90
N ASN A 111 54.41 1.29 3.54
CA ASN A 111 54.95 2.07 2.40
C ASN A 111 54.60 1.54 0.99
N GLU A 112 53.52 0.79 0.85
CA GLU A 112 53.00 0.37 -0.46
C GLU A 112 51.68 1.08 -0.80
N GLY A 113 51.42 1.24 -2.11
CA GLY A 113 50.15 1.76 -2.62
C GLY A 113 49.82 3.20 -2.19
N PRO A 114 48.54 3.59 -2.19
CA PRO A 114 48.11 4.92 -1.77
C PRO A 114 48.44 5.25 -0.30
N CYS A 115 48.52 4.25 0.57
CA CYS A 115 48.82 4.45 1.99
C CYS A 115 50.27 4.91 2.24
N GLN A 116 51.21 4.66 1.33
CA GLN A 116 52.62 5.09 1.49
C GLN A 116 52.80 6.61 1.70
N PHE A 117 51.87 7.40 1.15
CA PHE A 117 51.86 8.86 1.24
C PHE A 117 50.82 9.38 2.25
N CYS A 118 50.17 8.46 2.99
CA CYS A 118 49.10 8.80 3.91
C CYS A 118 49.65 9.49 5.17
N CYS A 119 48.92 10.45 5.72
CA CYS A 119 49.26 11.12 6.97
C CYS A 119 49.31 10.14 8.16
N PHE A 120 48.56 9.04 8.09
CA PHE A 120 48.46 7.99 9.11
C PHE A 120 49.47 6.83 8.95
N GLU A 121 50.28 6.79 7.88
CA GLU A 121 51.29 5.75 7.69
C GLU A 121 52.50 5.96 8.63
N ILE A 122 52.81 4.95 9.43
CA ILE A 122 53.83 5.00 10.49
C ILE A 122 55.23 4.84 9.89
N ALA A 123 55.39 4.03 8.84
CA ALA A 123 56.71 3.74 8.26
C ALA A 123 57.13 4.72 7.15
N ARG A 124 56.46 5.87 7.01
CA ARG A 124 56.59 6.80 5.88
C ARG A 124 58.03 7.31 5.67
N GLY A 125 58.42 7.50 4.40
CA GLY A 125 59.67 8.15 4.02
C GLY A 125 59.74 9.63 4.43
N THR A 126 60.95 10.16 4.63
CA THR A 126 61.17 11.52 5.17
C THR A 126 60.93 12.66 4.18
N ASN A 127 60.92 12.39 2.87
CA ASN A 127 60.84 13.40 1.80
C ASN A 127 59.65 13.15 0.85
N VAL A 128 58.48 12.81 1.40
CA VAL A 128 57.26 12.58 0.59
C VAL A 128 56.18 13.60 0.91
N GLU A 129 55.40 13.97 -0.10
CA GLU A 129 54.19 14.77 0.08
C GLU A 129 53.16 13.95 0.87
N ILE A 130 52.58 14.58 1.90
CA ILE A 130 51.67 13.92 2.84
C ILE A 130 50.24 14.28 2.46
N ASN A 131 49.39 13.27 2.25
CA ASN A 131 47.98 13.42 1.97
C ASN A 131 47.14 12.55 2.91
N ASP A 132 45.85 12.86 3.07
CA ASP A 132 44.90 11.93 3.69
C ASP A 132 44.34 11.00 2.61
N ASN A 133 44.90 9.79 2.55
CA ASN A 133 44.47 8.76 1.60
C ASN A 133 43.58 7.71 2.28
N TRP A 134 43.07 7.97 3.49
CA TRP A 134 42.23 6.99 4.17
C TRP A 134 40.86 6.88 3.49
N LYS A 135 40.38 5.65 3.34
CA LYS A 135 39.06 5.36 2.81
C LYS A 135 38.50 4.12 3.48
N TRP A 136 37.30 4.19 4.03
CA TRP A 136 36.66 3.03 4.63
C TRP A 136 36.52 1.88 3.63
N ARG A 137 36.94 0.66 4.03
CA ARG A 137 36.92 -0.54 3.19
C ARG A 137 35.52 -1.13 2.95
N GLY A 138 34.49 -0.60 3.59
CA GLY A 138 33.15 -1.18 3.59
C GLY A 138 32.98 -2.32 4.62
N PRO A 139 31.75 -2.84 4.75
CA PRO A 139 31.49 -4.00 5.60
C PRO A 139 32.22 -5.24 5.05
N LYS A 140 32.58 -6.17 5.94
CA LYS A 140 32.94 -7.53 5.53
C LYS A 140 31.64 -8.33 5.47
N GLU A 141 31.37 -8.94 4.33
CA GLU A 141 30.34 -9.99 4.24
C GLU A 141 30.87 -11.23 4.98
N GLU A 142 30.01 -11.87 5.78
CA GLU A 142 30.27 -13.19 6.39
C GLU A 142 29.99 -14.32 5.39
#